data_AF-A0A7X5TJ62-F1
#
_entry.id   AF-A0A7X5TJ62-F1
#
_cell.length_a   1.000
_cell.length_b   1.000
_cell.length_c   1.000
_cell.angle_alpha   90.00
_cell.angle_beta   90.00
_cell.angle_gamma   90.00
#
_symmetry.space_group_name_H-M   'P 1'
#
loop_
_entity.id
_entity.type
_entity.pdbx_description
1 polymer ?
#
loop_
_entity_poly.entity_id
_entity_poly.type
_entity_poly.pdbx_seq_one_letter_code
_entity_poly.pdbx_strand_id
1 'polypeptide(L)'
;MALAKNAFPKSGGVVNGNVDATGYVKSGDGADVVSSQDIWAKRYIYESGLRVYSPNNKPTAGDVGAYTKGESDGRYQPHGNYQSAGNYQPTGNYAVRGECYTRGESDGRYLQKDAGTRRTQEIVVWNGRVQDQGDMVCTESIAGCLVYIRTTSGQWLPLEVPVNQRVFSTQWPGNWWGRIEFIPPSTLRWQNGAQIMNQVILSK
;
A
#
# COMPACT_ATOMS: atom_id res chain seq x y z
N MET A 1 77.66 18.08 44.85
CA MET A 1 77.18 17.80 43.47
C MET A 1 76.33 18.97 43.01
N ALA A 2 76.81 19.75 42.04
CA ALA A 2 76.10 20.91 41.52
C ALA A 2 75.01 20.47 40.53
N LEU A 3 73.76 20.87 40.77
CA LEU A 3 72.64 20.67 39.84
C LEU A 3 72.89 21.49 38.57
N ALA A 4 72.60 20.90 37.41
CA ALA A 4 72.76 21.56 36.11
C ALA A 4 71.85 22.80 36.01
N LYS A 5 72.42 23.95 35.65
CA LYS A 5 71.79 25.28 35.72
C LYS A 5 70.59 25.54 34.77
N ASN A 6 70.07 24.53 34.07
CA ASN A 6 68.93 24.64 33.13
C ASN A 6 67.93 23.48 33.25
N ALA A 7 67.88 22.78 34.39
CA ALA A 7 66.88 21.74 34.59
C ALA A 7 65.50 22.38 34.85
N PHE A 8 64.65 22.40 33.81
CA PHE A 8 63.23 22.73 33.96
C PHE A 8 62.57 21.82 35.02
N PRO A 9 61.55 22.31 35.76
CA PRO A 9 60.83 21.49 36.72
C PRO A 9 60.39 20.17 36.07
N LYS A 10 60.56 19.05 36.77
CA LYS A 10 60.29 17.70 36.25
C LYS A 10 58.80 17.45 35.95
N SER A 11 57.93 18.43 36.24
CA SER A 11 56.49 18.39 36.02
C SER A 11 55.94 19.81 35.87
N GLY A 12 55.26 20.09 34.76
CA GLY A 12 54.55 21.36 34.50
C GLY A 12 55.38 22.44 33.78
N GLY A 13 54.69 23.29 33.01
CA GLY A 13 55.26 24.41 32.26
C GLY A 13 54.29 24.94 31.19
N VAL A 14 54.46 26.19 30.76
CA VAL A 14 53.74 26.79 29.63
C VAL A 14 54.74 27.01 28.51
N VAL A 15 54.38 26.58 27.29
CA VAL A 15 55.15 26.87 26.07
C VAL A 15 54.42 27.94 25.28
N ASN A 16 55.07 29.08 25.07
CA ASN A 16 54.54 30.19 24.27
C ASN A 16 55.21 30.18 22.89
N GLY A 17 54.84 29.21 22.05
CA GLY A 17 55.40 29.04 20.71
C GLY A 17 55.09 27.68 20.10
N ASN A 18 55.64 27.42 18.92
CA ASN A 18 55.49 26.14 18.22
C ASN A 18 56.34 25.04 18.88
N VAL A 19 55.86 23.80 18.80
CA VAL A 19 56.55 22.61 19.33
C VAL A 19 56.70 21.58 18.22
N ASP A 20 57.94 21.24 17.88
CA ASP A 20 58.27 20.13 16.97
C ASP A 20 58.71 18.91 17.80
N ALA A 21 57.84 17.92 17.92
CA ALA A 21 58.15 16.66 18.59
C ALA A 21 58.53 15.58 17.57
N THR A 22 59.69 14.94 17.76
CA THR A 22 60.13 13.81 16.92
C THR A 22 59.65 12.45 17.43
N GLY A 23 59.10 12.41 18.65
CA GLY A 23 58.55 11.23 19.30
C GLY A 23 57.08 11.39 19.69
N TYR A 24 56.66 10.72 20.76
CA TYR A 24 55.28 10.78 21.25
C TYR A 24 55.01 12.02 22.09
N VAL A 25 53.86 12.65 21.85
CA VAL A 25 53.23 13.57 22.79
C VAL A 25 52.17 12.77 23.56
N LYS A 26 52.26 12.75 24.88
CA LYS A 26 51.33 12.04 25.77
C LYS A 26 50.94 12.90 26.95
N SER A 27 49.69 12.81 27.37
CA SER A 27 49.25 13.22 28.69
C SER A 27 49.75 12.21 29.74
N GLY A 28 49.78 12.61 31.02
CA GLY A 28 50.07 11.69 32.12
C GLY A 28 49.01 10.60 32.25
N ASP A 29 49.27 9.59 33.09
CA ASP A 29 48.34 8.48 33.32
C ASP A 29 46.96 9.00 33.76
N GLY A 30 45.91 8.58 33.06
CA GLY A 30 44.52 8.98 33.34
C GLY A 30 44.16 10.42 32.96
N ALA A 31 45.04 11.13 32.24
CA ALA A 31 44.76 12.47 31.71
C ALA A 31 44.57 12.44 30.18
N ASP A 32 43.83 13.42 29.65
CA ASP A 32 43.59 13.57 28.22
C ASP A 32 44.59 14.55 27.58
N VAL A 33 44.89 14.34 26.29
CA VAL A 33 45.50 15.39 25.46
C VAL A 33 44.36 16.22 24.88
N VAL A 34 44.22 17.45 25.36
CA VAL A 34 43.11 18.35 24.99
C VAL A 34 43.63 19.46 24.08
N SER A 35 42.89 19.75 23.01
CA SER A 35 43.08 20.93 22.15
C SER A 35 41.82 21.79 22.20
N SER A 36 41.99 23.12 22.32
CA SER A 36 40.87 24.06 22.24
C SER A 36 40.45 24.38 20.80
N GLN A 37 41.23 23.92 19.82
CA GLN A 37 41.01 24.09 18.39
C GLN A 37 41.21 22.75 17.66
N ASP A 38 41.17 22.79 16.33
CA ASP A 38 41.30 21.60 15.50
C ASP A 38 42.63 20.85 15.70
N ILE A 39 42.58 19.53 15.55
CA ILE A 39 43.76 18.67 15.44
C ILE A 39 43.85 18.19 13.99
N TRP A 40 44.93 18.54 13.30
CA TRP A 40 45.15 18.14 11.91
C TRP A 40 46.16 17.00 11.83
N ALA A 41 45.84 15.97 11.06
CA ALA A 41 46.75 14.86 10.77
C ALA A 41 46.90 14.68 9.26
N LYS A 42 48.14 14.50 8.80
CA LYS A 42 48.43 14.16 7.39
C LYS A 42 48.03 12.72 7.03
N ARG A 43 47.91 11.84 8.04
CA ARG A 43 47.56 10.42 7.90
C ARG A 43 46.26 10.12 8.65
N TYR A 44 46.26 9.13 9.54
CA TYR A 44 45.07 8.67 10.25
C TYR A 44 45.14 9.04 11.74
N ILE A 45 43.98 9.28 12.32
CA ILE A 45 43.77 9.36 13.77
C ILE A 45 43.21 7.99 14.20
N TYR A 46 43.69 7.48 15.33
CA TYR A 46 43.23 6.20 15.89
C TYR A 46 42.72 6.42 17.31
N GLU A 47 41.65 5.72 17.67
CA GLU A 47 41.05 5.64 19.00
C GLU A 47 41.01 4.17 19.42
N SER A 48 41.61 3.81 20.55
CA SER A 48 41.69 2.42 21.02
C SER A 48 42.23 1.44 19.97
N GLY A 49 43.17 1.89 19.13
CA GLY A 49 43.73 1.10 18.02
C GLY A 49 42.85 1.02 16.77
N LEU A 50 41.64 1.56 16.80
CA LEU A 50 40.72 1.63 15.65
C LEU A 50 40.84 2.98 14.95
N ARG A 51 40.77 2.96 13.62
CA ARG A 51 40.87 4.19 12.82
C ARG A 51 39.61 5.04 13.01
N VAL A 52 39.79 6.33 13.28
CA VAL A 52 38.71 7.32 13.30
C VAL A 52 38.36 7.72 11.86
N TYR A 53 37.08 7.64 11.51
CA TYR A 53 36.58 7.94 10.18
C TYR A 53 36.11 9.40 10.06
N SER A 54 36.22 9.97 8.85
CA SER A 54 35.75 11.33 8.53
C SER A 54 35.29 11.43 7.07
N PRO A 55 34.65 12.52 6.62
CA PRO A 55 34.27 12.68 5.20
C PRO A 55 35.44 12.58 4.21
N ASN A 56 36.66 12.92 4.63
CA ASN A 56 37.88 12.80 3.83
C ASN A 56 38.60 11.45 4.02
N ASN A 57 38.24 10.70 5.08
CA ASN A 57 38.77 9.39 5.41
C ASN A 57 37.59 8.44 5.68
N LYS A 58 36.77 8.20 4.66
CA LYS A 58 35.51 7.46 4.78
C LYS A 58 35.77 5.97 5.07
N PRO A 59 34.86 5.31 5.82
CA PRO A 59 34.90 3.86 5.91
C PRO A 59 34.52 3.23 4.56
N THR A 60 35.04 2.04 4.30
CA THR A 60 34.55 1.16 3.24
C THR A 60 33.27 0.46 3.70
N ALA A 61 32.52 -0.13 2.77
CA ALA A 61 31.33 -0.93 3.13
C ALA A 61 31.69 -2.10 4.07
N GLY A 62 32.83 -2.74 3.83
CA GLY A 62 33.36 -3.82 4.68
C GLY A 62 33.72 -3.35 6.09
N ASP A 63 34.27 -2.13 6.25
CA ASP A 63 34.62 -1.56 7.56
C ASP A 63 33.40 -1.42 8.49
N VAL A 64 32.18 -1.31 7.94
CA VAL A 64 30.94 -1.09 8.70
C VAL A 64 29.90 -2.20 8.52
N GLY A 65 30.26 -3.32 7.89
CA GLY A 65 29.34 -4.43 7.63
C GLY A 65 28.19 -4.09 6.66
N ALA A 66 28.37 -3.09 5.81
CA ALA A 66 27.42 -2.71 4.78
C ALA A 66 27.68 -3.47 3.47
N TYR A 67 26.63 -3.60 2.65
CA TYR A 67 26.79 -4.07 1.28
C TYR A 67 27.45 -3.00 0.42
N THR A 68 28.34 -3.42 -0.48
CA THR A 68 28.80 -2.57 -1.56
C THR A 68 27.63 -2.26 -2.50
N LYS A 69 27.76 -1.19 -3.29
CA LYS A 69 26.74 -0.83 -4.30
C LYS A 69 26.44 -2.00 -5.24
N GLY A 70 27.47 -2.69 -5.73
CA GLY A 70 27.30 -3.84 -6.63
C GLY A 70 26.59 -5.04 -5.98
N GLU A 71 26.88 -5.34 -4.72
CA GLU A 71 26.16 -6.39 -3.98
C GLU A 71 24.69 -6.00 -3.74
N SER A 72 24.42 -4.74 -3.42
CA SER A 72 23.06 -4.22 -3.25
C SER A 72 22.28 -4.30 -4.55
N ASP A 73 22.88 -3.90 -5.68
CA ASP A 73 22.24 -3.88 -7.00
C ASP A 73 21.87 -5.30 -7.48
N GLY A 74 22.63 -6.33 -7.07
CA GLY A 74 22.33 -7.74 -7.38
C GLY A 74 21.34 -8.41 -6.42
N ARG A 75 21.24 -7.93 -5.17
CA ARG A 75 20.38 -8.53 -4.13
C ARG A 75 19.00 -7.90 -4.06
N TYR A 76 18.89 -6.60 -4.35
CA TYR A 76 17.66 -5.84 -4.14
C TYR A 76 17.19 -5.22 -5.46
N GLN A 77 15.88 -5.24 -5.70
CA GLN A 77 15.30 -4.64 -6.89
C GLN A 77 15.52 -3.12 -6.89
N PRO A 78 15.85 -2.50 -8.05
CA PRO A 78 15.97 -1.05 -8.16
C PRO A 78 14.70 -0.33 -7.70
N HIS A 79 14.84 0.73 -6.91
CA HIS A 79 13.72 1.55 -6.45
C HIS A 79 12.95 2.10 -7.66
N GLY A 80 11.64 1.84 -7.72
CA GLY A 80 10.77 2.22 -8.85
C GLY A 80 10.66 1.18 -9.97
N ASN A 81 11.49 0.14 -9.95
CA ASN A 81 11.44 -0.98 -10.90
C ASN A 81 10.94 -2.26 -10.20
N TYR A 82 9.85 -2.12 -9.42
CA TYR A 82 9.17 -3.25 -8.82
C TYR A 82 8.54 -4.09 -9.93
N GLN A 83 9.20 -5.18 -10.32
CA GLN A 83 8.46 -6.33 -10.83
C GLN A 83 8.24 -7.25 -9.62
N SER A 84 7.03 -7.30 -9.11
CA SER A 84 6.70 -8.01 -7.86
C SER A 84 7.05 -9.50 -7.94
N ALA A 85 8.24 -9.87 -7.48
CA ALA A 85 8.63 -11.26 -7.33
C ALA A 85 8.08 -11.75 -5.98
N GLY A 86 6.83 -12.24 -5.97
CA GLY A 86 6.33 -13.01 -4.83
C GLY A 86 4.87 -12.89 -4.41
N ASN A 87 4.03 -12.02 -5.00
CA ASN A 87 2.59 -12.13 -4.76
C ASN A 87 1.93 -13.04 -5.81
N TYR A 88 2.44 -14.26 -5.94
CA TYR A 88 1.59 -15.35 -6.41
C TYR A 88 0.50 -15.51 -5.35
N GLN A 89 -0.70 -15.00 -5.67
CA GLN A 89 -1.91 -15.41 -4.96
C GLN A 89 -1.98 -16.94 -4.99
N PRO A 90 -2.48 -17.58 -3.91
CA PRO A 90 -2.53 -19.03 -3.79
C PRO A 90 -3.09 -19.66 -5.07
N THR A 91 -2.39 -20.70 -5.53
CA THR A 91 -2.64 -21.42 -6.76
C THR A 91 -4.14 -21.70 -6.92
N GLY A 92 -4.75 -21.16 -7.98
CA GLY A 92 -5.95 -21.76 -8.55
C GLY A 92 -7.19 -20.92 -8.82
N ASN A 93 -7.17 -19.58 -8.98
CA ASN A 93 -8.39 -18.90 -9.47
C ASN A 93 -8.26 -17.50 -10.14
N TYR A 94 -7.21 -17.23 -10.93
CA TYR A 94 -7.21 -16.07 -11.83
C TYR A 94 -6.67 -16.41 -13.22
N ALA A 95 -7.22 -15.73 -14.23
CA ALA A 95 -6.91 -15.92 -15.65
C ALA A 95 -5.45 -15.57 -15.98
N VAL A 96 -4.84 -16.34 -16.89
CA VAL A 96 -3.44 -16.19 -17.34
C VAL A 96 -3.23 -14.83 -18.03
N ARG A 97 -2.03 -14.26 -17.95
CA ARG A 97 -1.68 -13.00 -18.62
C ARG A 97 -1.92 -13.13 -20.14
N GLY A 98 -2.84 -12.34 -20.69
CA GLY A 98 -3.35 -12.45 -22.08
C GLY A 98 -4.77 -13.00 -22.18
N GLU A 99 -5.24 -13.73 -21.17
CA GLU A 99 -6.66 -14.14 -20.97
C GLU A 99 -7.40 -13.14 -20.07
N CYS A 100 -6.67 -12.19 -19.50
CA CYS A 100 -7.21 -11.06 -18.74
C CYS A 100 -7.81 -10.03 -19.71
N TYR A 101 -9.02 -9.61 -19.41
CA TYR A 101 -9.71 -8.58 -20.17
C TYR A 101 -8.94 -7.27 -20.16
N THR A 102 -8.71 -6.72 -21.35
CA THR A 102 -8.17 -5.39 -21.56
C THR A 102 -9.03 -4.35 -20.83
N ARG A 103 -8.46 -3.17 -20.55
CA ARG A 103 -9.20 -2.07 -19.94
C ARG A 103 -10.53 -1.82 -20.68
N GLY A 104 -10.55 -1.86 -22.00
CA GLY A 104 -11.78 -1.73 -22.80
C GLY A 104 -12.78 -2.88 -22.61
N GLU A 105 -12.30 -4.13 -22.54
CA GLU A 105 -13.16 -5.31 -22.28
C GLU A 105 -13.66 -5.39 -20.83
N SER A 106 -12.97 -4.73 -19.91
CA SER A 106 -13.37 -4.54 -18.52
C SER A 106 -14.37 -3.38 -18.40
N ASP A 107 -14.08 -2.24 -19.03
CA ASP A 107 -14.92 -1.04 -19.04
C ASP A 107 -16.27 -1.29 -19.75
N GLY A 108 -16.32 -2.26 -20.67
CA GLY A 108 -17.55 -2.74 -21.30
C GLY A 108 -18.36 -3.75 -20.47
N ARG A 109 -17.84 -4.21 -19.32
CA ARG A 109 -18.48 -5.23 -18.48
C ARG A 109 -18.74 -4.86 -17.04
N TYR A 110 -17.93 -3.97 -16.48
CA TYR A 110 -18.12 -3.45 -15.14
C TYR A 110 -18.52 -1.99 -15.24
N LEU A 111 -19.65 -1.65 -14.61
CA LEU A 111 -20.28 -0.33 -14.61
C LEU A 111 -19.23 0.78 -14.39
N GLN A 112 -19.18 1.74 -15.33
CA GLN A 112 -18.30 2.90 -15.24
C GLN A 112 -18.71 3.75 -14.02
N LYS A 113 -17.80 3.83 -13.04
CA LYS A 113 -17.96 4.60 -11.80
C LYS A 113 -18.27 6.09 -12.03
N ASP A 114 -17.91 6.64 -13.19
CA ASP A 114 -18.09 8.06 -13.52
C ASP A 114 -18.94 8.29 -14.79
N ALA A 115 -19.82 7.35 -15.16
CA ALA A 115 -20.86 7.61 -16.15
C ALA A 115 -22.00 8.42 -15.48
N GLY A 116 -21.77 9.72 -15.30
CA GLY A 116 -22.82 10.66 -14.97
C GLY A 116 -24.03 10.43 -15.88
N THR A 117 -25.16 10.01 -15.29
CA THR A 117 -26.49 10.11 -15.89
C THR A 117 -26.64 9.57 -17.33
N ARG A 118 -26.14 8.37 -17.62
CA ARG A 118 -26.65 7.63 -18.78
C ARG A 118 -27.05 6.22 -18.40
N ARG A 119 -28.36 6.03 -18.44
CA ARG A 119 -29.09 4.77 -18.69
C ARG A 119 -28.55 4.12 -19.98
N THR A 120 -27.34 3.58 -19.97
CA THR A 120 -26.71 3.02 -21.17
C THR A 120 -27.20 1.59 -21.40
N GLN A 121 -28.43 1.50 -21.89
CA GLN A 121 -29.25 0.29 -22.11
C GLN A 121 -30.02 -0.18 -20.87
N GLU A 122 -31.20 0.42 -20.68
CA GLU A 122 -32.28 -0.13 -19.87
C GLU A 122 -32.98 -1.24 -20.68
N ILE A 123 -32.73 -2.49 -20.32
CA ILE A 123 -33.36 -3.64 -20.97
C ILE A 123 -34.50 -4.10 -20.08
N VAL A 124 -35.71 -4.14 -20.62
CA VAL A 124 -36.83 -4.78 -19.91
C VAL A 124 -36.60 -6.28 -19.92
N VAL A 125 -36.22 -6.82 -18.77
CA VAL A 125 -35.91 -8.26 -18.62
C VAL A 125 -37.07 -9.04 -18.03
N TRP A 126 -38.11 -8.36 -17.54
CA TRP A 126 -39.36 -9.02 -17.13
C TRP A 126 -40.54 -8.05 -17.25
N ASN A 127 -41.67 -8.56 -17.73
CA ASN A 127 -42.98 -7.93 -17.60
C ASN A 127 -43.96 -8.98 -17.08
N GLY A 128 -44.90 -8.56 -16.25
CA GLY A 128 -45.92 -9.46 -15.75
C GLY A 128 -46.74 -8.81 -14.65
N ARG A 129 -47.30 -9.64 -13.77
CA ARG A 129 -47.98 -9.18 -12.57
C ARG A 129 -47.69 -10.16 -11.45
N VAL A 130 -46.97 -9.72 -10.43
CA VAL A 130 -46.74 -10.48 -9.19
C VAL A 130 -47.35 -9.70 -8.04
N GLN A 131 -48.24 -10.35 -7.30
CA GLN A 131 -48.95 -9.79 -6.15
C GLN A 131 -48.80 -10.79 -4.99
N ASP A 132 -48.53 -10.29 -3.78
CA ASP A 132 -48.38 -11.03 -2.52
C ASP A 132 -47.19 -12.01 -2.48
N GLN A 133 -47.12 -12.94 -3.44
CA GLN A 133 -46.02 -13.87 -3.64
C GLN A 133 -45.93 -14.33 -5.10
N GLY A 134 -44.73 -14.36 -5.67
CA GLY A 134 -44.51 -14.89 -7.02
C GLY A 134 -43.12 -14.63 -7.57
N ASP A 135 -42.81 -15.27 -8.68
CA ASP A 135 -41.49 -15.22 -9.31
C ASP A 135 -41.48 -14.28 -10.51
N MET A 136 -40.55 -13.33 -10.49
CA MET A 136 -40.19 -12.49 -11.63
C MET A 136 -38.99 -13.15 -12.33
N VAL A 137 -39.28 -14.01 -13.32
CA VAL A 137 -38.26 -14.76 -14.06
C VAL A 137 -37.73 -13.90 -15.20
N CYS A 138 -36.52 -13.36 -15.04
CA CYS A 138 -35.94 -12.47 -16.04
C CYS A 138 -35.45 -13.25 -17.28
N THR A 139 -35.54 -12.61 -18.45
CA THR A 139 -35.13 -13.17 -19.75
C THR A 139 -33.61 -13.30 -19.89
N GLU A 140 -32.85 -12.64 -19.03
CA GLU A 140 -31.38 -12.69 -18.99
C GLU A 140 -30.89 -12.82 -17.54
N SER A 141 -29.60 -13.16 -17.39
CA SER A 141 -28.94 -13.09 -16.09
C SER A 141 -28.92 -11.66 -15.57
N ILE A 142 -29.35 -11.49 -14.32
CA ILE A 142 -29.30 -10.22 -13.59
C ILE A 142 -28.26 -10.26 -12.45
N ALA A 143 -27.60 -11.40 -12.25
CA ALA A 143 -26.57 -11.60 -11.24
C ALA A 143 -25.44 -10.57 -11.38
N GLY A 144 -25.12 -9.85 -10.31
CA GLY A 144 -24.05 -8.85 -10.29
C GLY A 144 -24.43 -7.49 -10.91
N CYS A 145 -25.69 -7.29 -11.31
CA CYS A 145 -26.14 -6.08 -11.98
C CYS A 145 -27.06 -5.22 -11.11
N LEU A 146 -27.26 -3.96 -11.53
CA LEU A 146 -28.30 -3.10 -11.00
C LEU A 146 -29.61 -3.34 -11.76
N VAL A 147 -30.69 -3.62 -11.03
CA VAL A 147 -32.04 -3.72 -11.59
C VAL A 147 -32.97 -2.68 -10.97
N TYR A 148 -33.99 -2.29 -11.72
CA TYR A 148 -35.07 -1.44 -11.28
C TYR A 148 -36.39 -2.22 -11.35
N ILE A 149 -37.02 -2.40 -10.20
CA ILE A 149 -38.29 -3.12 -10.07
C ILE A 149 -39.41 -2.08 -10.02
N ARG A 150 -40.39 -2.22 -10.92
CA ARG A 150 -41.53 -1.31 -11.02
C ARG A 150 -42.76 -1.89 -10.32
N THR A 151 -43.45 -1.03 -9.59
CA THR A 151 -44.79 -1.31 -9.08
C THR A 151 -45.88 -0.84 -10.06
N THR A 152 -47.10 -1.37 -9.94
CA THR A 152 -48.26 -0.87 -10.70
C THR A 152 -48.62 0.58 -10.34
N SER A 153 -48.20 1.08 -9.17
CA SER A 153 -48.34 2.49 -8.78
C SER A 153 -47.34 3.42 -9.49
N GLY A 154 -46.42 2.87 -10.30
CA GLY A 154 -45.43 3.64 -11.06
C GLY A 154 -44.14 3.95 -10.31
N GLN A 155 -43.95 3.39 -9.11
CA GLN A 155 -42.72 3.55 -8.35
C GLN A 155 -41.63 2.60 -8.85
N TRP A 156 -40.37 3.03 -8.74
CA TRP A 156 -39.19 2.25 -9.11
C TRP A 156 -38.32 1.99 -7.88
N LEU A 157 -37.95 0.73 -7.67
CA LEU A 157 -36.97 0.34 -6.65
C LEU A 157 -35.66 -0.09 -7.32
N PRO A 158 -34.55 0.63 -7.08
CA PRO A 158 -33.24 0.12 -7.43
C PRO A 158 -32.84 -1.04 -6.51
N LEU A 159 -32.27 -2.09 -7.07
CA LEU A 159 -31.73 -3.24 -6.35
C LEU A 159 -30.40 -3.67 -6.97
N GLU A 160 -29.33 -3.60 -6.18
CA GLU A 160 -28.04 -4.21 -6.54
C GLU A 160 -28.10 -5.71 -6.29
N VAL A 161 -28.12 -6.49 -7.37
CA VAL A 161 -28.26 -7.94 -7.32
C VAL A 161 -26.88 -8.59 -7.14
N PRO A 162 -26.63 -9.37 -6.09
CA PRO A 162 -25.38 -10.10 -5.90
C PRO A 162 -25.26 -11.24 -6.91
N VAL A 163 -24.08 -11.84 -6.99
CA VAL A 163 -23.85 -13.03 -7.82
C VAL A 163 -24.43 -14.32 -7.20
N ASN A 164 -24.58 -14.34 -5.87
CA ASN A 164 -25.07 -15.50 -5.12
C ASN A 164 -26.49 -15.29 -4.61
N GLN A 165 -27.19 -16.37 -4.29
CA GLN A 165 -28.54 -16.31 -3.71
C GLN A 165 -28.56 -15.42 -2.47
N ARG A 166 -29.51 -14.49 -2.43
CA ARG A 166 -29.63 -13.53 -1.33
C ARG A 166 -31.07 -13.11 -1.12
N VAL A 167 -31.40 -12.92 0.14
CA VAL A 167 -32.67 -12.38 0.59
C VAL A 167 -32.48 -10.92 0.98
N PHE A 168 -33.38 -10.07 0.49
CA PHE A 168 -33.46 -8.67 0.82
C PHE A 168 -34.77 -8.41 1.56
N SER A 169 -34.67 -7.88 2.77
CA SER A 169 -35.79 -7.25 3.47
C SER A 169 -35.80 -5.79 3.05
N THR A 170 -36.73 -5.42 2.17
CA THR A 170 -36.82 -4.06 1.62
C THR A 170 -37.94 -3.31 2.33
N GLN A 171 -37.61 -2.19 2.98
CA GLN A 171 -38.62 -1.23 3.41
C GLN A 171 -38.99 -0.36 2.21
N TRP A 172 -40.23 -0.49 1.76
CA TRP A 172 -40.75 0.30 0.65
C TRP A 172 -41.28 1.66 1.15
N PRO A 173 -41.33 2.69 0.29
CA PRO A 173 -41.94 3.98 0.65
C PRO A 173 -43.34 3.77 1.22
N GLY A 174 -43.68 4.46 2.32
CA GLY A 174 -44.98 4.31 2.97
C GLY A 174 -45.06 3.22 4.06
N ASN A 175 -43.92 2.79 4.61
CA ASN A 175 -43.84 1.83 5.72
C ASN A 175 -44.31 0.41 5.38
N TRP A 176 -44.36 0.07 4.10
CA TRP A 176 -44.68 -1.28 3.64
C TRP A 176 -43.44 -2.18 3.65
N TRP A 177 -43.63 -3.39 4.14
CA TRP A 177 -42.58 -4.40 4.22
C TRP A 177 -42.80 -5.44 3.12
N GLY A 178 -41.70 -5.92 2.55
CA GLY A 178 -41.72 -7.05 1.64
C GLY A 178 -40.33 -7.64 1.47
N ARG A 179 -40.29 -8.89 1.00
CA ARG A 179 -39.08 -9.69 0.88
C ARG A 179 -38.86 -10.03 -0.58
N ILE A 180 -37.68 -9.70 -1.09
CA ILE A 180 -37.21 -10.16 -2.41
C ILE A 180 -36.09 -11.15 -2.18
N GLU A 181 -36.21 -12.33 -2.76
CA GLU A 181 -35.14 -13.31 -2.83
C GLU A 181 -34.60 -13.37 -4.25
N PHE A 182 -33.32 -13.08 -4.42
CA PHE A 182 -32.63 -13.37 -5.67
C PHE A 182 -32.23 -14.83 -5.69
N ILE A 183 -32.71 -15.55 -6.70
CA ILE A 183 -32.35 -16.92 -7.02
C ILE A 183 -31.52 -16.86 -8.32
N PRO A 184 -30.20 -17.12 -8.25
CA PRO A 184 -29.33 -17.02 -9.41
C PRO A 184 -29.78 -17.95 -10.55
N PRO A 185 -29.55 -17.56 -11.81
CA PRO A 185 -28.93 -16.30 -12.24
C PRO A 185 -29.93 -15.17 -12.54
N SER A 186 -31.24 -15.46 -12.60
CA SER A 186 -32.22 -14.60 -13.28
C SER A 186 -33.56 -14.41 -12.56
N THR A 187 -33.79 -15.01 -11.39
CA THR A 187 -35.13 -14.97 -10.76
C THR A 187 -35.14 -14.07 -9.54
N LEU A 188 -36.11 -13.14 -9.49
CA LEU A 188 -36.45 -12.40 -8.29
C LEU A 188 -37.79 -12.91 -7.75
N ARG A 189 -37.74 -13.61 -6.62
CA ARG A 189 -38.92 -14.10 -5.93
C ARG A 189 -39.43 -13.07 -4.94
N TRP A 190 -40.63 -12.56 -5.18
CA TRP A 190 -41.35 -11.71 -4.24
C TRP A 190 -42.11 -12.56 -3.22
N GLN A 191 -42.02 -12.18 -1.95
CA GLN A 191 -42.75 -12.81 -0.85
C GLN A 191 -43.21 -11.74 0.15
N ASN A 192 -44.34 -12.00 0.81
CA ASN A 192 -44.80 -11.30 2.00
C ASN A 192 -44.88 -9.78 1.84
N GLY A 193 -45.42 -9.28 0.72
CA GLY A 193 -45.60 -7.84 0.56
C GLY A 193 -46.79 -7.45 -0.29
N ALA A 194 -47.43 -6.33 0.08
CA ALA A 194 -48.71 -5.87 -0.47
C ALA A 194 -48.59 -5.12 -1.82
N GLN A 195 -47.37 -4.89 -2.32
CA GLN A 195 -47.15 -4.21 -3.59
C GLN A 195 -47.30 -5.16 -4.77
N ILE A 196 -47.84 -4.65 -5.87
CA ILE A 196 -47.96 -5.39 -7.13
C ILE A 196 -46.81 -4.98 -8.05
N MET A 197 -45.94 -5.92 -8.38
CA MET A 197 -44.82 -5.72 -9.30
C MET A 197 -45.27 -5.99 -10.72
N ASN A 198 -44.85 -5.14 -11.67
CA ASN A 198 -45.25 -5.28 -13.07
C ASN A 198 -44.10 -5.23 -14.10
N GLN A 199 -42.90 -4.80 -13.70
CA GLN A 199 -41.76 -4.74 -14.61
C GLN A 199 -40.43 -4.84 -13.87
N VAL A 200 -39.42 -5.44 -14.52
CA VAL A 200 -38.02 -5.37 -14.09
C VAL A 200 -37.18 -4.86 -15.27
N ILE A 201 -36.42 -3.80 -15.02
CA ILE A 201 -35.43 -3.25 -15.95
C ILE A 201 -34.03 -3.59 -15.45
N LEU A 202 -33.21 -4.13 -16.33
CA LEU A 202 -31.79 -4.33 -16.12
C LEU A 202 -31.03 -3.12 -16.64
N SER A 203 -30.17 -2.54 -15.80
CA SER A 203 -29.24 -1.48 -16.18
C SER A 203 -27.86 -2.07 -16.37
N LYS A 204 -27.36 -2.06 -17.61
CA LYS A 204 -25.99 -2.46 -17.96
C LYS A 204 -25.07 -1.26 -18.14
#